data_AF-A0A5C7X0T7-F1
#
_entry.id   AF-A0A5C7X0T7-F1
#
_cell.length_a   1.000
_cell.length_b   1.000
_cell.length_c   1.000
_cell.angle_alpha   90.00
_cell.angle_beta   90.00
_cell.angle_gamma   90.00
#
_symmetry.space_group_name_H-M   'P 1'
#
loop_
_entity.id
_entity.type
_entity.pdbx_description
1 polymer ?
#
loop_
_entity_poly.entity_id
_entity_poly.type
_entity_poly.pdbx_seq_one_letter_code
_entity_poly.pdbx_strand_id
1 'polypeptide(L)'
;MTERRSDPRPARSRARLLDAATALLRSGGPSAVTVDAVTRGANVARATLYRHFPSGNDLLAAAFHSLIPPAPMPPEEGSLRDRMVALLQAQGELIANTPVLLT
;
A
#
# COMPACT_ATOMS: atom_id res chain seq x y z
N MET A 1 15.25 17.74 22.60
CA MET A 1 14.86 18.11 21.22
C MET A 1 15.91 17.55 20.28
N THR A 2 15.75 16.30 19.84
CA THR A 2 16.74 15.66 18.97
C THR A 2 16.04 15.28 17.67
N GLU A 3 16.19 16.14 16.67
CA GLU A 3 15.81 15.85 15.29
C GLU A 3 16.54 14.60 14.84
N ARG A 4 15.84 13.46 14.80
CA ARG A 4 16.28 12.31 14.00
C ARG A 4 16.14 12.74 12.55
N ARG A 5 17.16 13.41 12.02
CA ARG A 5 17.34 13.69 10.60
C ARG A 5 17.21 12.34 9.88
N SER A 6 16.04 12.11 9.29
CA SER A 6 15.70 10.85 8.63
C SER A 6 16.77 10.57 7.59
N ASP A 7 17.55 9.50 7.76
CA ASP A 7 18.50 9.08 6.75
C ASP A 7 17.70 8.78 5.46
N PRO A 8 17.97 9.47 4.34
CA PRO A 8 17.20 9.29 3.11
C PRO A 8 17.36 7.89 2.52
N ARG A 9 18.36 7.10 2.93
CA ARG A 9 18.60 5.74 2.43
C ARG A 9 17.52 4.74 2.85
N PRO A 10 17.12 4.64 4.15
CA PRO A 10 15.94 3.89 4.57
C PRO A 10 14.67 4.27 3.79
N ALA A 11 14.38 5.55 3.63
CA ALA A 11 13.18 6.00 2.91
C ALA A 11 13.18 5.57 1.44
N ARG A 12 14.32 5.72 0.75
CA ARG A 12 14.47 5.29 -0.65
C ARG A 12 14.34 3.79 -0.84
N SER A 13 14.94 2.99 0.05
CA SER A 13 14.83 1.52 -0.04
C SER A 13 13.41 1.04 0.21
N ARG A 14 12.69 1.64 1.17
CA ARG A 14 11.28 1.35 1.40
C ARG A 14 10.40 1.72 0.20
N ALA A 15 10.63 2.88 -0.42
CA ALA A 15 9.91 3.31 -1.62
C ALA A 15 10.12 2.32 -2.77
N ARG A 16 11.36 1.95 -3.09
CA ARG A 16 11.67 0.97 -4.15
C ARG A 16 11.01 -0.39 -3.93
N LEU A 17 10.95 -0.85 -2.68
CA LEU A 17 10.27 -2.10 -2.31
C LEU A 17 8.75 -2.01 -2.55
N LEU A 18 8.12 -0.89 -2.19
CA LEU A 18 6.70 -0.66 -2.46
C LEU A 18 6.41 -0.54 -3.95
N ASP A 19 7.20 0.22 -4.70
CA ASP A 19 7.02 0.39 -6.14
C ASP A 19 7.07 -0.97 -6.87
N ALA A 20 8.05 -1.82 -6.51
CA ALA A 20 8.18 -3.16 -7.05
C ALA A 20 6.99 -4.06 -6.67
N ALA A 21 6.56 -4.04 -5.40
CA ALA A 21 5.42 -4.83 -4.93
C ALA A 21 4.12 -4.40 -5.60
N THR A 22 3.87 -3.09 -5.72
CA THR A 22 2.69 -2.53 -6.39
C THR A 22 2.69 -2.85 -7.89
N ALA A 23 3.85 -2.86 -8.55
CA ALA A 23 3.95 -3.28 -9.95
C ALA A 23 3.62 -4.78 -10.14
N LEU A 24 4.12 -5.64 -9.26
CA LEU A 24 3.80 -7.07 -9.27
C LEU A 24 2.30 -7.31 -9.00
N LEU A 25 1.75 -6.60 -8.01
CA LEU A 25 0.34 -6.71 -7.64
C LEU A 25 -0.59 -6.32 -8.80
N ARG A 26 -0.25 -5.28 -9.58
CA ARG A 26 -1.04 -4.87 -10.75
C ARG A 26 -0.94 -5.83 -11.94
N SER A 27 0.16 -6.58 -12.06
CA SER A 27 0.44 -7.40 -13.25
C SER A 27 0.10 -8.87 -13.07
N GLY A 28 0.22 -9.41 -11.86
CA GLY A 28 0.00 -10.83 -11.57
C GLY A 28 -0.71 -11.10 -10.25
N GLY A 29 -1.37 -10.09 -9.67
CA GLY A 29 -2.14 -10.23 -8.45
C GLY A 29 -1.29 -10.56 -7.20
N PRO A 30 -1.94 -10.99 -6.11
CA PRO A 30 -1.29 -11.19 -4.80
C PRO A 30 -0.24 -12.30 -4.80
N SER A 31 -0.44 -13.35 -5.61
CA SER A 31 0.48 -14.48 -5.72
C SER A 31 1.80 -14.10 -6.38
N ALA A 32 1.82 -13.07 -7.24
CA ALA A 32 3.04 -12.56 -7.87
C ALA A 32 3.94 -11.77 -6.90
N VAL A 33 3.38 -11.27 -5.78
CA VAL A 33 4.11 -10.47 -4.78
C VAL A 33 4.88 -11.38 -3.82
N THR A 34 5.95 -11.98 -4.34
CA THR A 34 6.88 -12.80 -3.52
C THR A 34 8.06 -11.96 -3.05
N VAL A 35 8.63 -12.33 -1.90
CA VAL A 35 9.85 -11.68 -1.35
C VAL A 35 10.99 -11.67 -2.38
N ASP A 36 11.15 -12.75 -3.14
CA ASP A 36 12.19 -12.86 -4.16
C ASP A 36 11.92 -11.97 -5.38
N ALA A 37 10.67 -11.91 -5.85
CA ALA A 37 10.29 -11.05 -6.96
C ALA A 37 10.45 -9.56 -6.59
N VAL A 38 10.01 -9.18 -5.38
CA VAL A 38 10.10 -7.80 -4.89
C VAL A 38 11.55 -7.39 -4.66
N THR A 39 12.37 -8.19 -3.97
CA THR A 39 13.78 -7.83 -3.74
C THR A 39 14.56 -7.68 -5.04
N ARG A 40 14.27 -8.52 -6.04
CA ARG A 40 14.84 -8.44 -7.39
C ARG A 40 14.38 -7.19 -8.12
N GLY A 41 13.08 -6.92 -8.18
CA GLY A 41 12.52 -5.74 -8.85
C GLY A 41 12.95 -4.42 -8.18
N ALA A 42 13.06 -4.42 -6.86
CA ALA A 42 13.51 -3.28 -6.09
C ALA A 42 15.04 -3.12 -6.10
N ASN A 43 15.80 -4.14 -6.52
CA ASN A 43 17.26 -4.23 -6.36
C ASN A 43 17.70 -3.78 -4.96
N VAL A 44 17.17 -4.50 -3.96
CA VAL A 44 17.39 -4.32 -2.52
C VAL A 44 17.59 -5.69 -1.89
N ALA A 45 18.55 -5.81 -0.96
CA ALA A 45 18.82 -7.07 -0.28
C ALA A 45 17.65 -7.54 0.60
N ARG A 46 17.47 -8.85 0.73
CA ARG A 46 16.42 -9.47 1.56
C ARG A 46 16.44 -8.99 3.01
N ALA A 47 17.63 -8.85 3.61
CA ALA A 47 17.79 -8.33 4.97
C ALA A 47 17.27 -6.89 5.10
N THR A 48 17.42 -6.07 4.06
CA THR A 48 16.88 -4.70 4.04
C THR A 48 15.35 -4.70 3.88
N LEU A 49 14.78 -5.64 3.13
CA LEU A 49 13.32 -5.81 3.08
C LEU A 49 12.77 -6.12 4.47
N TYR A 50 13.32 -7.11 5.16
CA TYR A 50 12.82 -7.49 6.49
C TYR A 50 13.01 -6.41 7.56
N ARG A 51 13.95 -5.47 7.35
CA ARG A 51 14.08 -4.27 8.20
C ARG A 51 12.90 -3.31 8.07
N HIS A 52 12.25 -3.28 6.89
CA HIS A 52 11.10 -2.42 6.61
C HIS A 52 9.76 -3.13 6.78
N PHE A 53 9.71 -4.42 6.47
CA PHE A 53 8.50 -5.24 6.47
C PHE A 53 8.80 -6.55 7.20
N PRO A 54 8.30 -6.75 8.43
CA PRO A 54 8.60 -7.94 9.23
C PRO A 54 8.25 -9.26 8.54
N SER A 55 7.24 -9.26 7.67
CA SER A 55 6.83 -10.40 6.86
C SER A 55 6.51 -10.01 5.42
N GLY A 56 6.41 -11.02 4.54
CA GLY A 56 5.88 -10.82 3.19
C GLY A 56 4.43 -10.33 3.18
N ASN A 57 3.63 -10.72 4.18
CA ASN A 57 2.26 -10.25 4.33
C ASN A 57 2.20 -8.75 4.69
N ASP A 58 3.14 -8.25 5.49
CA ASP A 58 3.23 -6.81 5.80
C ASP A 58 3.57 -5.99 4.54
N LEU A 59 4.45 -6.52 3.69
CA LEU A 59 4.77 -5.92 2.41
C LEU A 59 3.55 -5.91 1.48
N LEU A 60 2.86 -7.05 1.37
CA LEU A 60 1.65 -7.19 0.55
C LEU A 60 0.56 -6.22 1.03
N ALA A 61 0.30 -6.15 2.33
CA ALA A 61 -0.66 -5.23 2.93
C ALA A 61 -0.29 -3.77 2.63
N ALA A 62 0.99 -3.41 2.75
CA ALA A 62 1.46 -2.07 2.43
C ALA A 62 1.33 -1.72 0.93
N ALA A 63 1.57 -2.69 0.05
CA ALA A 63 1.39 -2.54 -1.40
C ALA A 63 -0.09 -2.47 -1.81
N PHE A 64 -0.98 -3.18 -1.11
CA PHE A 64 -2.42 -3.01 -1.28
C PHE A 64 -2.87 -1.63 -0.82
N HIS A 65 -2.39 -1.19 0.34
CA HIS A 65 -2.75 0.12 0.88
C HIS A 65 -2.33 1.27 -0.04
N SER A 66 -1.21 1.14 -0.77
CA SER A 66 -0.80 2.15 -1.76
C SER A 66 -1.65 2.18 -3.02
N LEU A 67 -2.42 1.12 -3.30
CA LEU A 67 -3.36 1.04 -4.43
C LEU A 67 -4.77 1.49 -4.06
N ILE A 68 -5.13 1.46 -2.78
CA ILE A 68 -6.47 1.87 -2.31
C ILE A 68 -6.54 3.40 -2.34
N PRO A 69 -7.50 4.00 -3.08
CA PRO A 69 -7.72 5.44 -3.03
C PRO A 69 -8.01 5.90 -1.59
N PRO A 70 -7.54 7.10 -1.20
CA PRO A 70 -7.85 7.66 0.10
C PRO A 70 -9.36 7.79 0.27
N ALA A 71 -9.82 7.60 1.51
CA ALA A 71 -11.23 7.75 1.84
C ALA A 71 -11.74 9.14 1.41
N PRO A 72 -12.90 9.20 0.75
CA PRO A 72 -13.51 10.47 0.40
C PRO A 72 -13.91 11.19 1.69
N MET A 73 -13.92 12.52 1.64
CA MET A 73 -14.40 13.31 2.77
C MET A 73 -15.89 13.01 3.01
N PRO A 74 -16.30 12.80 4.28
CA PRO A 74 -17.71 12.58 4.57
C PRO A 74 -18.50 13.85 4.27
N PRO A 75 -19.80 13.73 3.92
CA PRO A 75 -20.69 14.89 3.79
C PRO A 75 -20.64 15.77 5.04
N GLU A 76 -20.81 17.09 4.88
CA GLU A 76 -20.76 18.03 6.00
C GLU A 76 -22.02 17.96 6.88
N GLU A 77 -23.14 17.60 6.26
CA GLU A 77 -24.46 17.56 6.88
C GLU A 77 -24.95 16.12 7.14
N GLY A 78 -25.98 15.99 7.96
CA GLY A 78 -26.61 14.72 8.31
C GLY A 78 -26.16 14.18 9.67
N SER A 79 -26.85 13.12 10.13
CA SER A 79 -26.49 12.46 11.39
C SER A 79 -25.13 11.77 11.27
N LEU A 80 -24.47 11.49 12.39
CA LEU A 80 -23.22 10.71 12.40
C LEU A 80 -23.37 9.38 11.64
N ARG A 81 -24.51 8.71 11.82
CA ARG A 81 -24.82 7.45 11.12
C ARG A 81 -24.85 7.66 9.61
N ASP A 82 -25.57 8.66 9.13
CA ASP A 82 -25.73 8.90 7.68
C ASP A 82 -24.39 9.27 7.04
N ARG A 83 -23.57 10.06 7.74
CA ARG A 83 -22.22 10.44 7.29
C ARG A 83 -21.28 9.23 7.25
N MET A 84 -21.35 8.33 8.23
CA MET A 84 -20.58 7.08 8.21
C MET A 84 -21.03 6.14 7.07
N VAL A 85 -22.34 6.02 6.83
CA VAL A 85 -22.88 5.22 5.73
C VAL A 85 -22.41 5.77 4.39
N ALA A 86 -22.53 7.08 4.17
CA ALA A 86 -22.10 7.73 2.93
C ALA A 86 -20.59 7.55 2.67
N LEU A 87 -19.75 7.68 3.71
CA LEU A 87 -18.31 7.50 3.58
C LEU A 87 -17.94 6.05 3.23
N LEU A 88 -18.57 5.06 3.88
CA LEU A 88 -18.31 3.64 3.59
C LEU A 88 -18.80 3.25 2.18
N GLN A 89 -19.93 3.78 1.74
CA GLN A 89 -20.45 3.56 0.39
C GLN A 89 -19.51 4.15 -0.66
N ALA A 90 -19.12 5.42 -0.50
CA ALA A 90 -18.22 6.09 -1.43
C ALA A 90 -16.83 5.43 -1.47
N GLN A 91 -16.31 4.95 -0.33
CA GLN A 91 -15.08 4.17 -0.31
C GLN A 91 -15.22 2.82 -1.02
N GLY A 92 -16.37 2.15 -0.85
CA GLY A 92 -16.69 0.90 -1.54
C GLY A 92 -16.73 1.08 -3.05
N GLU A 93 -17.38 2.15 -3.54
CA GLU A 93 -17.43 2.50 -4.96
C GLU A 93 -16.04 2.80 -5.53
N LEU A 94 -15.20 3.54 -4.81
CA LEU A 94 -13.83 3.80 -5.25
C LEU A 94 -13.01 2.51 -5.38
N ILE A 95 -13.15 1.59 -4.42
CA ILE A 95 -12.47 0.29 -4.49
C ILE A 95 -13.01 -0.55 -5.66
N ALA A 96 -14.33 -0.58 -5.86
CA ALA A 96 -14.97 -1.36 -6.92
C ALA A 96 -14.66 -0.84 -8.34
N ASN A 97 -14.55 0.48 -8.50
CA ASN A 97 -14.24 1.13 -9.78
C ASN A 97 -12.73 1.24 -10.05
N THR A 98 -11.89 0.97 -9.06
CA THR A 98 -10.45 0.82 -9.28
C THR A 98 -10.24 -0.53 -9.98
N PRO A 99 -9.62 -0.57 -11.18
CA PRO A 99 -9.27 -1.83 -11.81
C PRO A 99 -8.14 -2.48 -11.02
N VAL A 100 -8.48 -3.12 -9.91
CA VAL A 100 -7.59 -4.06 -9.25
C VAL A 100 -7.70 -5.33 -10.08
N LEU A 101 -6.74 -5.53 -10.98
CA LEU A 101 -6.58 -6.79 -11.72
C LEU A 101 -6.37 -7.93 -10.70
N LEU A 102 -7.47 -8.47 -10.20
CA LEU A 102 -7.58 -9.76 -9.52
C LEU A 102 -8.26 -10.72 -10.51
N THR A 103 -7.59 -10.99 -11.62
CA THR A 103 -7.83 -12.11 -12.52
C THR A 103 -6.54 -12.89 -12.61
#